data_AF-A0A7W9QG27-F1
#
_entry.id   AF-A0A7W9QG27-F1
#
_cell.length_a   1.000
_cell.length_b   1.000
_cell.length_c   1.000
_cell.angle_alpha   90.00
_cell.angle_beta   90.00
_cell.angle_gamma   90.00
#
_symmetry.space_group_name_H-M   'P 1'
#
loop_
_entity.id
_entity.type
_entity.pdbx_description
1 polymer ?
#
loop_
_entity_poly.entity_id
_entity_poly.type
_entity_poly.pdbx_seq_one_letter_code
_entity_poly.pdbx_strand_id
1 'polypeptide(L)'
;MRELNWAPPPCPDVMTLPAGRHWDAVRTSTAVADWAFGALDGVEDSAAIIDARTDTAYWLVPPQQARWAPWAQWDRLRPHATVLPTEPNTGTTYVGVPPAHTRTGHGLRWRMPDTGSGRFLTHPHLLSGVLTVAILAVHGSDALPLQCQLCDNVLKREQAVTALGRRHPDDRMERPLTVHRACAQRARCTIEGAVS
;
A
#
# COMPACT_ATOMS: atom_id res chain seq x y z
N MET A 1 2.24 -16.17 15.43
CA MET A 1 2.82 -14.96 14.84
C MET A 1 4.25 -15.28 14.43
N ARG A 2 4.56 -15.33 13.13
CA ARG A 2 5.94 -15.51 12.66
C ARG A 2 6.67 -14.16 12.78
N GLU A 3 7.85 -14.21 13.39
CA GLU A 3 8.59 -13.06 13.91
C GLU A 3 9.05 -12.09 12.81
N LEU A 4 9.00 -10.79 13.12
CA LEU A 4 9.54 -9.66 12.34
C LEU A 4 11.09 -9.66 12.24
N ASN A 5 11.77 -10.75 12.62
CA ASN A 5 13.20 -10.80 12.92
C ASN A 5 14.07 -11.20 11.71
N TRP A 6 13.64 -10.87 10.49
CA TRP A 6 14.47 -11.12 9.32
C TRP A 6 15.55 -10.04 9.19
N ALA A 7 16.77 -10.46 8.86
CA ALA A 7 17.91 -9.59 8.57
C ALA A 7 18.49 -9.89 7.17
N PRO A 8 19.09 -8.88 6.50
CA PRO A 8 19.78 -9.08 5.25
C PRO A 8 20.90 -10.12 5.40
N PRO A 9 21.15 -10.93 4.37
CA PRO A 9 22.30 -11.84 4.38
C PRO A 9 23.60 -11.08 4.67
N PRO A 10 24.58 -11.68 5.37
CA PRO A 10 25.84 -11.05 5.75
C PRO A 10 26.83 -10.94 4.58
N CYS A 11 26.34 -10.64 3.37
CA CYS A 11 27.15 -10.45 2.18
C CYS A 11 27.57 -8.97 2.06
N PRO A 12 28.81 -8.66 1.65
CA PRO A 12 29.24 -7.28 1.41
C PRO A 12 28.60 -6.65 0.16
N ASP A 13 28.03 -7.47 -0.72
CA ASP A 13 27.42 -7.04 -1.97
C ASP A 13 25.88 -7.13 -1.95
N VAL A 14 25.24 -6.46 -2.90
CA VAL A 14 23.79 -6.58 -3.12
C VAL A 14 23.44 -8.01 -3.49
N MET A 15 22.48 -8.59 -2.78
CA MET A 15 21.96 -9.92 -3.07
C MET A 15 20.55 -9.88 -3.64
N THR A 16 20.35 -10.53 -4.78
CA THR A 16 19.04 -10.65 -5.41
C THR A 16 18.24 -11.79 -4.77
N LEU A 17 17.16 -11.45 -4.06
CA LEU A 17 16.33 -12.43 -3.33
C LEU A 17 14.88 -12.47 -3.87
N PRO A 18 14.24 -13.66 -3.92
CA PRO A 18 12.86 -13.79 -4.36
C PRO A 18 11.87 -13.30 -3.30
N ALA A 19 10.89 -12.51 -3.73
CA ALA A 19 9.74 -12.13 -2.91
C ALA A 19 8.88 -13.35 -2.56
N GLY A 20 8.28 -13.35 -1.36
CA GLY A 20 7.39 -14.37 -0.82
C GLY A 20 8.07 -15.48 -0.01
N ARG A 21 9.41 -15.61 -0.07
CA ARG A 21 10.14 -16.61 0.71
C ARG A 21 10.47 -16.14 2.12
N HIS A 22 11.07 -14.95 2.22
CA HIS A 22 11.51 -14.36 3.48
C HIS A 22 10.63 -13.20 3.93
N TRP A 23 10.03 -12.52 2.95
CA TRP A 23 9.21 -11.34 3.10
C TRP A 23 8.32 -11.23 1.86
N ASP A 24 7.17 -10.58 1.98
CA ASP A 24 6.50 -10.00 0.82
C ASP A 24 7.02 -8.57 0.62
N ALA A 25 6.82 -8.00 -0.57
CA ALA A 25 7.24 -6.64 -0.84
C ALA A 25 6.14 -5.81 -1.48
N VAL A 26 6.04 -4.55 -1.07
CA VAL A 26 5.22 -3.52 -1.69
C VAL A 26 6.13 -2.51 -2.37
N ARG A 27 5.91 -2.28 -3.66
CA ARG A 27 6.65 -1.31 -4.47
C ARG A 27 5.93 0.02 -4.52
N THR A 28 6.63 1.12 -4.25
CA THR A 28 6.14 2.51 -4.42
C THR A 28 7.20 3.37 -5.13
N SER A 29 6.88 4.62 -5.48
CA SER A 29 7.89 5.61 -5.88
C SER A 29 8.71 6.09 -4.69
N THR A 30 9.88 6.72 -4.93
CA THR A 30 10.66 7.31 -3.82
C THR A 30 9.96 8.53 -3.22
N ALA A 31 9.20 9.31 -4.01
CA ALA A 31 8.42 10.43 -3.49
C ALA A 31 7.35 9.99 -2.47
N VAL A 32 6.60 8.92 -2.76
CA VAL A 32 5.65 8.31 -1.82
C VAL A 32 6.39 7.80 -0.58
N ALA A 33 7.57 7.19 -0.77
CA ALA A 33 8.33 6.68 0.35
C ALA A 33 8.88 7.78 1.26
N ASP A 34 9.38 8.88 0.69
CA ASP A 34 9.89 10.02 1.44
C ASP A 34 8.81 10.66 2.30
N TRP A 35 7.60 10.83 1.75
CA TRP A 35 6.45 11.28 2.52
C TRP A 35 6.11 10.28 3.64
N ALA A 36 6.05 8.98 3.31
CA ALA A 36 5.73 7.93 4.27
C ALA A 36 6.73 7.89 5.43
N PHE A 37 8.03 8.07 5.17
CA PHE A 37 9.05 8.16 6.22
C PHE A 37 8.88 9.41 7.10
N GLY A 38 8.40 10.53 6.56
CA GLY A 38 8.04 11.69 7.38
C GLY A 38 6.88 11.40 8.34
N ALA A 39 5.89 10.63 7.89
CA ALA A 39 4.76 10.20 8.74
C ALA A 39 5.11 9.07 9.72
N LEU A 40 6.15 8.29 9.41
CA LEU A 40 6.67 7.17 10.21
C LEU A 40 7.82 7.57 11.13
N ASP A 41 8.11 8.86 11.26
CA ASP A 41 9.19 9.31 12.11
C ASP A 41 9.00 8.82 13.55
N GLY A 42 10.08 8.28 14.14
CA GLY A 42 10.05 7.61 15.44
C GLY A 42 9.42 6.21 15.50
N VAL A 43 8.93 5.64 14.39
CA VAL A 43 8.40 4.26 14.36
C VAL A 43 9.51 3.26 14.05
N GLU A 44 9.95 2.52 15.07
CA GLU A 44 11.15 1.66 15.04
C GLU A 44 11.14 0.52 14.01
N ASP A 45 9.97 0.18 13.47
CA ASP A 45 9.73 -0.94 12.54
C ASP A 45 9.28 -0.42 11.15
N SER A 46 10.00 0.56 10.62
CA SER A 46 9.75 1.11 9.28
C SER A 46 11.03 1.05 8.44
N ALA A 47 11.07 0.14 7.48
CA ALA A 47 12.24 -0.07 6.63
C ALA A 47 11.83 -0.26 5.17
N ALA A 48 12.55 0.42 4.29
CA ALA A 48 12.42 0.26 2.85
C ALA A 48 13.80 0.18 2.20
N ILE A 49 13.88 -0.56 1.12
CA ILE A 49 15.02 -0.49 0.20
C ILE A 49 14.70 0.59 -0.83
N ILE A 50 15.57 1.59 -0.93
CA ILE A 50 15.46 2.66 -1.91
C ILE A 50 16.41 2.39 -3.07
N ASP A 51 15.85 2.34 -4.28
CA ASP A 51 16.58 2.39 -5.53
C ASP A 51 16.41 3.78 -6.15
N ALA A 52 17.38 4.66 -5.89
CA ALA A 52 17.37 6.01 -6.44
C ALA A 52 17.58 6.04 -7.96
N ARG A 53 18.09 4.96 -8.58
CA ARG A 53 18.30 4.91 -10.04
C ARG A 53 17.00 4.66 -10.79
N THR A 54 16.05 3.96 -10.17
CA THR A 54 14.78 3.57 -10.79
C THR A 54 13.57 4.27 -10.17
N ASP A 55 13.80 5.28 -9.32
CA ASP A 55 12.76 5.96 -8.54
C ASP A 55 11.80 4.96 -7.84
N THR A 56 12.37 3.94 -7.22
CA THR A 56 11.59 2.87 -6.62
C THR A 56 11.96 2.66 -5.16
N ALA A 57 10.93 2.43 -4.34
CA ALA A 57 11.06 1.97 -2.97
C ALA A 57 10.40 0.59 -2.81
N TYR A 58 11.09 -0.32 -2.15
CA TYR A 58 10.59 -1.65 -1.81
C TYR A 58 10.42 -1.75 -0.30
N TRP A 59 9.16 -1.78 0.14
CA TRP A 59 8.79 -2.00 1.52
C TRP A 59 8.68 -3.49 1.77
N LEU A 60 9.55 -4.02 2.63
CA LEU A 60 9.50 -5.43 2.99
C LEU A 60 8.52 -5.61 4.14
N VAL A 61 7.64 -6.59 4.04
CA VAL A 61 6.71 -6.96 5.12
C VAL A 61 6.82 -8.46 5.40
N PRO A 62 6.37 -8.96 6.56
CA PRO A 62 6.39 -10.39 6.85
C PRO A 62 5.75 -11.21 5.73
N PRO A 63 6.27 -12.42 5.46
CA PRO A 63 5.82 -13.24 4.34
C PRO A 63 4.33 -13.57 4.48
N GLN A 64 3.63 -13.63 3.35
CA GLN A 64 2.18 -13.86 3.22
C GLN A 64 1.29 -12.72 3.74
N GLN A 65 1.83 -11.71 4.43
CA GLN A 65 1.01 -10.63 4.99
C GLN A 65 0.68 -9.52 4.00
N ALA A 66 1.42 -9.35 2.91
CA ALA A 66 1.00 -8.39 1.88
C ALA A 66 -0.18 -8.91 1.06
N ARG A 67 -0.40 -10.23 1.02
CA ARG A 67 -1.42 -10.82 0.14
C ARG A 67 -2.67 -11.26 0.88
N TRP A 68 -2.51 -11.81 2.08
CA TRP A 68 -3.59 -12.50 2.79
C TRP A 68 -4.18 -11.66 3.92
N ALA A 69 -3.77 -10.40 4.01
CA ALA A 69 -4.35 -9.45 4.94
C ALA A 69 -5.68 -8.91 4.39
N PRO A 70 -6.85 -9.33 4.91
CA PRO A 70 -8.16 -8.90 4.40
C PRO A 70 -8.42 -7.39 4.61
N TRP A 71 -7.70 -6.77 5.54
CA TRP A 71 -7.75 -5.33 5.80
C TRP A 71 -6.83 -4.52 4.87
N ALA A 72 -5.87 -5.17 4.20
CA ALA A 72 -4.88 -4.48 3.39
C ALA A 72 -5.39 -4.35 1.96
N GLN A 73 -5.87 -3.16 1.62
CA GLN A 73 -6.52 -2.89 0.34
C GLN A 73 -5.50 -2.53 -0.75
N TRP A 74 -4.46 -3.36 -0.91
CA TRP A 74 -3.34 -3.06 -1.81
C TRP A 74 -3.77 -2.85 -3.27
N ASP A 75 -4.79 -3.56 -3.73
CA ASP A 75 -5.36 -3.35 -5.06
C ASP A 75 -5.89 -1.93 -5.27
N ARG A 76 -6.37 -1.26 -4.20
CA ARG A 76 -6.81 0.14 -4.26
C ARG A 76 -5.63 1.10 -4.37
N LEU A 77 -4.47 0.74 -3.84
CA LEU A 77 -3.32 1.62 -3.90
C LEU A 77 -2.61 1.56 -5.26
N ARG A 78 -3.02 0.64 -6.16
CA ARG A 78 -2.49 0.58 -7.51
C ARG A 78 -2.90 1.81 -8.35
N PRO A 79 -2.01 2.30 -9.23
CA PRO A 79 -0.68 1.79 -9.53
C PRO A 79 0.42 2.25 -8.56
N HIS A 80 0.11 3.17 -7.64
CA HIS A 80 1.08 3.90 -6.82
C HIS A 80 1.74 3.06 -5.71
N ALA A 81 1.05 2.03 -5.21
CA ALA A 81 1.64 0.94 -4.45
C ALA A 81 1.22 -0.41 -5.05
N THR A 82 2.20 -1.29 -5.27
CA THR A 82 1.96 -2.60 -5.90
C THR A 82 2.65 -3.70 -5.10
N VAL A 83 1.89 -4.71 -4.66
CA VAL A 83 2.46 -5.92 -4.06
C VAL A 83 3.17 -6.73 -5.14
N LEU A 84 4.43 -7.10 -4.90
CA LEU A 84 5.22 -7.84 -5.86
C LEU A 84 4.69 -9.28 -6.05
N PRO A 85 4.61 -9.78 -7.30
CA PRO A 85 4.38 -11.19 -7.62
C PRO A 85 5.33 -12.14 -6.89
N THR A 86 4.79 -13.16 -6.21
CA THR A 86 5.57 -14.14 -5.43
C THR A 86 5.35 -15.58 -5.88
N GLU A 87 4.35 -15.85 -6.71
CA GLU A 87 3.97 -17.22 -7.06
C GLU A 87 4.70 -17.74 -8.30
N PRO A 88 5.03 -19.05 -8.34
CA PRO A 88 5.69 -19.66 -9.50
C PRO A 88 4.91 -19.46 -10.81
N ASN A 89 3.58 -19.43 -10.72
CA ASN A 89 2.67 -19.43 -11.87
C ASN A 89 2.47 -18.03 -12.48
N THR A 90 2.61 -16.99 -11.65
CA THR A 90 2.49 -15.58 -12.07
C THR A 90 3.86 -14.90 -12.24
N GLY A 91 4.93 -15.63 -11.92
CA GLY A 91 6.31 -15.16 -11.89
C GLY A 91 6.70 -14.65 -10.51
N THR A 92 7.81 -15.16 -9.96
CA THR A 92 8.39 -14.60 -8.73
C THR A 92 9.25 -13.39 -9.08
N THR A 93 8.95 -12.25 -8.48
CA THR A 93 9.77 -11.04 -8.59
C THR A 93 10.95 -11.12 -7.63
N TYR A 94 12.11 -10.69 -8.10
CA TYR A 94 13.32 -10.61 -7.30
C TYR A 94 13.61 -9.15 -6.93
N VAL A 95 14.08 -8.92 -5.70
CA VAL A 95 14.50 -7.61 -5.21
C VAL A 95 15.98 -7.68 -4.86
N GLY A 96 16.74 -6.67 -5.29
CA GLY A 96 18.11 -6.47 -4.83
C GLY A 96 18.11 -5.98 -3.39
N VAL A 97 18.65 -6.80 -2.49
CA VAL A 97 18.77 -6.53 -1.06
C VAL A 97 20.19 -6.05 -0.77
N PRO A 98 20.38 -4.79 -0.39
CA PRO A 98 21.71 -4.29 -0.05
C PRO A 98 22.16 -4.79 1.34
N PRO A 99 23.47 -4.79 1.61
CA PRO A 99 24.00 -5.08 2.94
C PRO A 99 23.35 -4.22 4.01
N ALA A 100 23.20 -4.76 5.22
CA ALA A 100 22.51 -4.11 6.34
C ALA A 100 23.04 -2.69 6.69
N HIS A 101 24.33 -2.45 6.47
CA HIS A 101 25.00 -1.17 6.76
C HIS A 101 24.87 -0.14 5.62
N THR A 102 24.35 -0.53 4.46
CA THR A 102 24.24 0.34 3.29
C THR A 102 23.04 1.27 3.44
N ARG A 103 23.22 2.38 4.16
CA ARG A 103 22.16 3.40 4.40
C ARG A 103 22.32 4.67 3.54
N THR A 104 23.44 4.80 2.83
CA THR A 104 23.78 6.00 2.05
C THR A 104 24.24 5.62 0.63
N GLY A 105 24.37 6.63 -0.24
CA GLY A 105 24.84 6.45 -1.62
C GLY A 105 23.74 6.42 -2.69
N HIS A 106 24.16 6.39 -3.95
CA HIS A 106 23.28 6.49 -5.13
C HIS A 106 22.72 5.14 -5.61
N GLY A 107 23.15 4.02 -5.04
CA GLY A 107 22.65 2.68 -5.35
C GLY A 107 21.49 2.25 -4.46
N LEU A 108 21.21 0.93 -4.46
CA LEU A 108 20.29 0.30 -3.51
C LEU A 108 20.78 0.54 -2.08
N ARG A 109 19.91 1.09 -1.24
CA ARG A 109 20.22 1.37 0.17
C ARG A 109 19.01 1.16 1.06
N TRP A 110 19.26 0.89 2.32
CA TRP A 110 18.24 0.91 3.36
C TRP A 110 17.88 2.34 3.73
N ARG A 111 16.58 2.61 3.84
CA ARG A 111 16.02 3.75 4.54
C ARG A 111 15.24 3.23 5.73
N MET A 112 15.64 3.66 6.92
CA MET A 112 15.11 3.23 8.22
C MET A 112 15.22 4.42 9.19
N PRO A 113 14.42 4.47 10.26
CA PRO A 113 14.63 5.42 11.34
C PRO A 113 16.03 5.33 11.92
N ASP A 114 16.56 6.44 12.42
CA ASP A 114 17.84 6.47 13.13
C ASP A 114 17.71 5.94 14.57
N THR A 115 16.50 6.01 15.13
CA THR A 115 16.15 5.49 16.46
C THR A 115 15.66 4.03 16.44
N GLY A 116 15.64 3.38 15.27
CA GLY A 116 14.97 2.09 15.08
C GLY A 116 15.68 0.88 15.67
N SER A 117 14.91 -0.19 15.88
CA SER A 117 15.35 -1.47 16.45
C SER A 117 16.26 -2.30 15.53
N GLY A 118 16.65 -1.76 14.37
CA GLY A 118 17.38 -2.48 13.33
C GLY A 118 16.53 -3.51 12.59
N ARG A 119 15.20 -3.41 12.66
CA ARG A 119 14.29 -4.31 11.94
C ARG A 119 14.13 -3.87 10.49
N PHE A 120 14.26 -4.84 9.59
CA PHE A 120 14.21 -4.64 8.14
C PHE A 120 12.83 -4.90 7.53
N LEU A 121 11.87 -5.33 8.35
CA LEU A 121 10.49 -5.57 7.95
C LEU A 121 9.58 -4.51 8.57
N THR A 122 8.67 -3.98 7.75
CA THR A 122 7.67 -3.02 8.17
C THR A 122 6.37 -3.73 8.56
N HIS A 123 5.73 -3.27 9.63
CA HIS A 123 4.42 -3.81 10.01
C HIS A 123 3.37 -3.47 8.95
N PRO A 124 2.68 -4.45 8.35
CA PRO A 124 1.93 -4.21 7.12
C PRO A 124 0.66 -3.37 7.35
N HIS A 125 0.06 -3.41 8.55
CA HIS A 125 -1.07 -2.55 8.92
C HIS A 125 -0.71 -1.08 8.90
N LEU A 126 0.41 -0.75 9.55
CA LEU A 126 0.94 0.59 9.63
C LEU A 126 1.35 1.07 8.24
N LEU A 127 2.02 0.21 7.47
CA LEU A 127 2.42 0.50 6.09
C LEU A 127 1.21 0.83 5.19
N SER A 128 0.16 0.00 5.21
CA SER A 128 -1.01 0.22 4.34
C SER A 128 -1.70 1.56 4.65
N GLY A 129 -1.88 1.89 5.93
CA GLY A 129 -2.45 3.16 6.35
C GLY A 129 -1.60 4.35 5.90
N VAL A 130 -0.29 4.32 6.18
CA VAL A 130 0.61 5.41 5.80
C VAL A 130 0.72 5.57 4.29
N LEU A 131 0.85 4.48 3.53
CA LEU A 131 0.93 4.56 2.07
C LEU A 131 -0.34 5.14 1.45
N THR A 132 -1.51 4.86 2.04
CA THR A 132 -2.78 5.48 1.60
C THR A 132 -2.69 7.00 1.68
N VAL A 133 -2.26 7.54 2.82
CA VAL A 133 -2.16 8.99 3.02
C VAL A 133 -1.02 9.58 2.18
N ALA A 134 0.11 8.89 2.08
CA ALA A 134 1.25 9.30 1.26
C ALA A 134 0.88 9.44 -0.22
N ILE A 135 0.13 8.47 -0.76
CA ILE A 135 -0.32 8.49 -2.15
C ILE A 135 -1.26 9.66 -2.39
N LEU A 136 -2.21 9.90 -1.49
CA LEU A 136 -3.13 11.04 -1.58
C LEU A 136 -2.38 12.39 -1.49
N ALA A 137 -1.36 12.49 -0.65
CA ALA A 137 -0.57 13.70 -0.50
C ALA A 137 0.32 13.98 -1.72
N VAL A 138 0.93 12.95 -2.30
CA VAL A 138 1.87 13.08 -3.43
C VAL A 138 1.15 13.21 -4.78
N HIS A 139 0.02 12.52 -4.95
CA HIS A 139 -0.68 12.43 -6.24
C HIS A 139 -2.08 13.08 -6.25
N GLY A 140 -2.54 13.61 -5.11
CA GLY A 140 -3.87 14.21 -4.95
C GLY A 140 -4.97 13.19 -4.68
N SER A 141 -6.17 13.70 -4.37
CA SER A 141 -7.35 12.89 -4.03
C SER A 141 -7.85 11.98 -5.16
N ASP A 142 -7.39 12.26 -6.38
CA ASP A 142 -7.75 11.56 -7.61
C ASP A 142 -6.96 10.26 -7.81
N ALA A 143 -5.92 10.06 -7.01
CA ALA A 143 -4.94 8.99 -7.15
C ALA A 143 -5.43 7.63 -6.63
N LEU A 144 -6.49 7.61 -5.82
CA LEU A 144 -7.08 6.38 -5.31
C LEU A 144 -8.44 6.11 -5.97
N PRO A 145 -8.70 4.87 -6.43
CA PRO A 145 -9.98 4.48 -6.99
C PRO A 145 -11.07 4.62 -5.92
N LEU A 146 -12.12 5.38 -6.25
CA LEU A 146 -13.35 5.41 -5.48
C LEU A 146 -13.94 3.99 -5.42
N GLN A 147 -14.65 3.67 -4.35
CA GLN A 147 -15.35 2.40 -4.23
C GLN A 147 -16.85 2.60 -4.09
N CYS A 148 -17.59 1.70 -4.74
CA CYS A 148 -19.02 1.65 -4.59
C CYS A 148 -19.39 1.04 -3.24
N GLN A 149 -19.92 1.84 -2.33
CA GLN A 149 -20.31 1.39 -0.98
C GLN A 149 -21.55 0.46 -0.96
N LEU A 150 -22.03 0.02 -2.12
CA LEU A 150 -23.12 -0.95 -2.28
C LEU A 150 -22.69 -2.30 -2.85
N CYS A 151 -21.61 -2.34 -3.62
CA CYS A 151 -21.12 -3.59 -4.24
C CYS A 151 -19.62 -3.82 -4.08
N ASP A 152 -18.93 -2.93 -3.36
CA ASP A 152 -17.48 -2.92 -3.07
C ASP A 152 -16.55 -2.93 -4.29
N ASN A 153 -17.11 -2.85 -5.50
CA ASN A 153 -16.37 -2.71 -6.74
C ASN A 153 -15.81 -1.29 -6.91
N VAL A 154 -14.67 -1.21 -7.59
CA VAL A 154 -14.02 0.06 -7.97
C VAL A 154 -14.95 0.89 -8.87
N LEU A 155 -15.04 2.18 -8.56
CA LEU A 155 -15.70 3.21 -9.34
C LEU A 155 -14.67 3.89 -10.24
N LYS A 156 -14.96 3.95 -11.53
CA LYS A 156 -14.37 4.99 -12.36
C LYS A 156 -15.03 6.32 -11.99
N ARG A 157 -14.28 7.43 -12.00
CA ARG A 157 -14.79 8.73 -11.54
C ARG A 157 -16.01 9.19 -12.34
N GLU A 158 -16.03 8.92 -13.65
CA GLU A 158 -17.17 9.21 -14.53
C GLU A 158 -18.42 8.35 -14.23
N GLN A 159 -18.26 7.28 -13.45
CA GLN A 159 -19.34 6.38 -13.02
C GLN A 159 -19.75 6.61 -11.56
N ALA A 160 -18.98 7.39 -10.80
CA ALA A 160 -19.19 7.67 -9.39
C ALA A 160 -20.27 8.73 -9.22
N VAL A 161 -21.32 8.38 -8.47
CA VAL A 161 -22.34 9.31 -8.03
C VAL A 161 -22.42 9.31 -6.51
N THR A 162 -22.75 10.47 -5.96
CA THR A 162 -23.20 10.57 -4.58
C THR A 162 -24.66 10.19 -4.53
N ALA A 163 -25.02 9.24 -3.67
CA ALA A 163 -26.38 8.80 -3.47
C ALA A 163 -26.73 8.67 -1.99
N LEU A 164 -27.94 9.03 -1.62
CA LEU A 164 -28.51 8.79 -0.30
C LEU A 164 -29.31 7.49 -0.35
N GLY A 165 -28.90 6.49 0.45
CA GLY A 165 -29.59 5.21 0.51
C GLY A 165 -30.78 5.19 1.48
N ARG A 166 -31.59 4.12 1.41
CA ARG A 166 -32.37 3.57 2.53
C ARG A 166 -31.94 2.12 2.72
N ARG A 167 -31.09 1.84 3.72
CA ARG A 167 -30.80 0.49 4.19
C ARG A 167 -31.80 0.35 5.32
N HIS A 168 -32.91 -0.36 5.11
CA HIS A 168 -33.98 -0.57 6.11
C HIS A 168 -35.00 0.59 6.29
N PRO A 169 -36.32 0.28 6.43
CA PRO A 169 -37.37 1.27 6.65
C PRO A 169 -37.29 2.05 7.97
N ASP A 170 -36.55 1.54 8.97
CA ASP A 170 -36.36 2.16 10.29
C ASP A 170 -34.99 2.84 10.48
N ASP A 171 -34.10 2.77 9.49
CA ASP A 171 -32.76 3.36 9.60
C ASP A 171 -32.82 4.82 9.14
N ARG A 172 -32.66 5.76 10.09
CA ARG A 172 -32.37 7.16 9.75
C ARG A 172 -31.04 7.19 9.02
N MET A 173 -31.09 7.31 7.70
CA MET A 173 -29.88 7.45 6.89
C MET A 173 -29.60 8.91 6.57
N GLU A 174 -28.45 9.40 7.03
CA GLU A 174 -27.96 10.77 6.78
C GLU A 174 -26.59 10.80 6.09
N ARG A 175 -25.98 9.65 5.75
CA ARG A 175 -24.63 9.64 5.18
C ARG A 175 -24.67 9.48 3.65
N PRO A 176 -24.10 10.44 2.88
CA PRO A 176 -23.96 10.32 1.44
C PRO A 176 -23.04 9.13 1.10
N LEU A 177 -23.48 8.32 0.15
CA LEU A 177 -22.76 7.16 -0.34
C LEU A 177 -22.12 7.45 -1.69
N THR A 178 -20.86 7.10 -1.87
CA THR A 178 -20.22 7.10 -3.18
C THR A 178 -20.43 5.74 -3.83
N VAL A 179 -21.19 5.69 -4.93
CA VAL A 179 -21.68 4.43 -5.54
C VAL A 179 -21.72 4.51 -7.07
N HIS A 180 -21.83 3.37 -7.75
CA HIS A 180 -22.14 3.36 -9.19
C HIS A 180 -23.56 3.89 -9.38
N ARG A 181 -23.82 4.65 -10.44
CA ARG A 181 -25.20 5.05 -10.81
C ARG A 181 -26.14 3.83 -10.92
N ALA A 182 -25.67 2.74 -11.51
CA ALA A 182 -26.44 1.50 -11.62
C ALA A 182 -26.73 0.84 -10.25
N CYS A 183 -25.77 0.89 -9.33
CA CYS A 183 -25.95 0.37 -7.96
C CYS A 183 -26.94 1.24 -7.17
N ALA A 184 -26.84 2.57 -7.27
CA ALA A 184 -27.81 3.49 -6.68
C ALA A 184 -29.23 3.20 -7.17
N GLN A 185 -29.42 3.05 -8.49
CA GLN A 185 -30.72 2.74 -9.09
C GLN A 185 -31.28 1.40 -8.60
N ARG A 186 -30.45 0.35 -8.59
CA ARG A 186 -30.85 -1.00 -8.12
C ARG A 186 -31.22 -1.00 -6.63
N ALA A 187 -30.48 -0.26 -5.82
CA ALA A 187 -30.73 -0.09 -4.40
C ALA A 187 -31.77 1.01 -4.09
N ARG A 188 -32.39 1.60 -5.12
CA ARG A 188 -33.40 2.68 -5.00
C ARG A 188 -32.93 3.86 -4.14
N CYS A 189 -31.65 4.21 -4.24
CA CYS A 189 -31.04 5.37 -3.60
C CYS A 189 -31.38 6.65 -4.38
N THR A 190 -31.48 7.78 -3.69
CA THR A 190 -31.62 9.11 -4.32
C THR A 190 -30.26 9.58 -4.78
N ILE A 191 -30.08 9.88 -6.07
CA ILE A 191 -28.81 10.36 -6.61
C ILE A 191 -28.74 11.88 -6.47
N GLU A 192 -27.72 12.39 -5.79
CA GLU A 192 -27.55 13.84 -5.55
C GLU A 192 -26.67 14.52 -6.62
N GLY A 193 -25.72 13.80 -7.21
CA GLY A 193 -24.82 14.38 -8.21
C GLY A 193 -23.64 13.47 -8.56
N ALA A 194 -22.81 13.91 -9.51
CA ALA A 194 -21.52 13.27 -9.80
C ALA A 194 -20.49 13.64 -8.73
N VAL A 195 -19.55 12.74 -8.45
CA VAL A 195 -18.43 13.02 -7.53
C VAL A 195 -17.40 13.87 -8.28
N SER A 196 -17.31 15.16 -7.93
CA SER A 196 -16.33 16.12 -8.46
C SER A 196 -14.93 15.84 -7.92
#